data_AF-A6T320-F1
#
_entry.id   AF-A6T320-F1
#
_cell.length_a   1.000
_cell.length_b   1.000
_cell.length_c   1.000
_cell.angle_alpha   90.00
_cell.angle_beta   90.00
_cell.angle_gamma   90.00
#
_symmetry.space_group_name_H-M   'P 1'
#
loop_
_entity.id
_entity.type
_entity.pdbx_description
1 polymer ?
#
loop_
_entity_poly.entity_id
_entity_poly.type
_entity_poly.pdbx_seq_one_letter_code
_entity_poly.pdbx_strand_id
1 'polypeptide(L)'
;MNKQTPRIATIPATGRARRLMMVGATAAIVSAFSIIGVSHAQEGQAPQATQQQGGPHGKMNPERAEKRFDHMLKRLVPDATPEQKTKLGAIAKSAFNDLRPIQEQNRAAHAQGLKLLAQPTIDRKALEQVRQTEQKLADQRSRRMTQAFADAAEVLTPAQRVKAVEQLSKHRGGFGHRFGHGPRHDRDHAPKAPAPAAQ
;
A
#
# COMPACT_ATOMS: atom_id res chain seq x y z
N MET A 1 -40.61 -33.99 41.95
CA MET A 1 -41.38 -32.86 41.40
C MET A 1 -40.89 -31.56 42.03
N ASN A 2 -40.98 -30.47 41.26
CA ASN A 2 -40.77 -29.04 41.62
C ASN A 2 -39.36 -28.46 41.41
N LYS A 3 -39.07 -28.13 40.14
CA LYS A 3 -38.05 -27.16 39.74
C LYS A 3 -38.65 -25.76 39.87
N GLN A 4 -38.12 -24.91 40.75
CA GLN A 4 -38.44 -23.48 40.79
C GLN A 4 -37.38 -22.70 40.01
N THR A 5 -37.79 -22.21 38.85
CA THR A 5 -37.03 -21.28 38.00
C THR A 5 -37.43 -19.85 38.38
N PRO A 6 -36.51 -18.93 38.72
CA PRO A 6 -36.88 -17.54 38.88
C PRO A 6 -37.14 -16.89 37.50
N ARG A 7 -38.39 -16.46 37.30
CA ARG A 7 -38.88 -15.73 36.13
C ARG A 7 -38.53 -14.25 36.32
N ILE A 8 -37.45 -13.78 35.70
CA ILE A 8 -37.09 -12.35 35.74
C ILE A 8 -37.95 -11.59 34.72
N ALA A 9 -38.59 -10.53 35.22
CA ALA A 9 -39.56 -9.70 34.54
C ALA A 9 -38.95 -8.93 33.35
N THR A 10 -39.73 -8.87 32.26
CA THR A 10 -39.44 -8.07 31.06
C THR A 10 -39.87 -6.62 31.31
N ILE A 11 -38.92 -5.68 31.29
CA ILE A 11 -39.20 -4.24 31.36
C ILE A 11 -39.45 -3.72 29.92
N PRO A 12 -40.54 -2.99 29.64
CA PRO A 12 -40.78 -2.42 28.32
C PRO A 12 -39.85 -1.22 28.06
N ALA A 13 -39.30 -1.18 26.85
CA ALA A 13 -38.43 -0.12 26.36
C ALA A 13 -39.24 1.09 25.88
N THR A 14 -38.90 2.29 26.39
CA THR A 14 -39.25 3.57 25.76
C THR A 14 -38.11 4.56 25.89
N GLY A 15 -37.64 5.11 24.76
CA GLY A 15 -36.75 6.27 24.76
C GLY A 15 -35.77 6.33 23.59
N ARG A 16 -36.21 6.93 22.48
CA ARG A 16 -35.38 7.28 21.33
C ARG A 16 -34.19 8.16 21.75
N ALA A 17 -32.97 7.69 21.53
CA ALA A 17 -31.83 8.57 21.27
C ALA A 17 -30.86 7.89 20.31
N ARG A 18 -30.91 8.33 19.05
CA ARG A 18 -29.89 8.09 18.03
C ARG A 18 -28.52 8.55 18.55
N ARG A 19 -27.66 7.61 18.94
CA ARG A 19 -26.21 7.77 18.75
C ARG A 19 -25.74 6.58 17.95
N LEU A 20 -25.54 6.85 16.67
CA LEU A 20 -25.02 5.92 15.67
C LEU A 20 -23.80 5.20 16.23
N MET A 21 -23.85 3.88 16.07
CA MET A 21 -22.68 3.06 15.84
C MET A 21 -21.80 3.69 14.74
N MET A 22 -20.56 4.01 15.09
CA MET A 22 -19.43 3.89 14.17
C MET A 22 -18.24 3.36 14.97
N VAL A 23 -18.37 2.10 15.42
CA VAL A 23 -17.21 1.22 15.48
C VAL A 23 -17.06 0.70 14.04
N GLY A 24 -16.40 1.49 13.21
CA GLY A 24 -16.13 1.21 11.81
C GLY A 24 -14.67 0.83 11.63
N ALA A 25 -14.46 -0.41 11.21
CA ALA A 25 -13.17 -1.06 11.03
C ALA A 25 -12.18 -0.26 10.17
N THR A 26 -10.91 -0.22 10.60
CA THR A 26 -9.76 -0.12 9.68
C THR A 26 -8.68 -1.11 10.09
N ALA A 27 -9.04 -2.40 10.11
CA ALA A 27 -8.09 -3.47 9.82
C ALA A 27 -8.00 -3.60 8.29
N ALA A 28 -7.08 -2.88 7.66
CA ALA A 28 -6.49 -3.20 6.34
C ALA A 28 -5.55 -2.05 5.88
N ILE A 29 -4.33 -1.99 6.41
CA ILE A 29 -3.19 -1.45 5.66
C ILE A 29 -2.00 -2.38 5.88
N VAL A 30 -2.02 -3.52 5.19
CA VAL A 30 -0.78 -4.10 4.66
C VAL A 30 -0.90 -4.05 3.14
N SER A 31 -0.93 -2.83 2.60
CA SER A 31 -0.62 -2.61 1.19
C SER A 31 0.90 -2.63 1.10
N ALA A 32 1.44 -3.80 0.83
CA ALA A 32 2.84 -4.01 0.51
C ALA A 32 3.32 -2.95 -0.49
N PHE A 33 4.22 -2.06 -0.06
CA PHE A 33 5.12 -1.35 -0.96
C PHE A 33 6.19 -2.35 -1.44
N SER A 34 5.76 -3.33 -2.22
CA SER A 34 6.60 -4.31 -2.91
C SER A 34 6.55 -3.98 -4.39
N ILE A 35 7.58 -3.29 -4.88
CA ILE A 35 7.93 -3.38 -6.29
C ILE A 35 8.71 -4.68 -6.42
N ILE A 36 8.00 -5.77 -6.74
CA ILE A 36 8.59 -6.99 -7.28
C ILE A 36 7.91 -7.17 -8.63
N GLY A 37 8.63 -6.84 -9.70
CA GLY A 37 8.22 -7.20 -11.05
C GLY A 37 8.58 -8.67 -11.26
N VAL A 38 7.59 -9.55 -11.28
CA VAL A 38 7.76 -10.90 -11.83
C VAL A 38 7.34 -10.80 -13.29
N SER A 39 8.31 -10.83 -14.20
CA SER A 39 8.03 -11.05 -15.62
C SER A 39 8.05 -12.56 -15.86
N HIS A 40 6.91 -13.11 -16.31
CA HIS A 40 6.83 -14.49 -16.76
C HIS A 40 7.69 -14.65 -18.02
N ALA A 41 8.66 -15.56 -17.98
CA ALA A 41 9.35 -16.03 -19.18
C ALA A 41 8.45 -17.06 -19.86
N GLN A 42 7.94 -16.72 -21.04
CA GLN A 42 7.38 -17.69 -21.97
C GLN A 42 8.51 -18.04 -22.95
N GLU A 43 8.84 -19.33 -23.04
CA GLU A 43 9.93 -19.86 -23.85
C GLU A 43 9.75 -19.51 -25.33
N GLY A 44 10.86 -19.10 -25.97
CA GLY A 44 11.03 -19.30 -27.40
C GLY A 44 10.91 -18.08 -28.30
N GLN A 45 11.41 -16.89 -27.94
CA GLN A 45 11.85 -15.94 -28.97
C GLN A 45 12.85 -14.94 -28.37
N ALA A 46 14.03 -14.83 -28.99
CA ALA A 46 15.10 -13.93 -28.56
C ALA A 46 14.60 -12.48 -28.43
N PRO A 47 14.69 -11.83 -27.26
CA PRO A 47 14.29 -10.44 -27.16
C PRO A 47 15.44 -9.55 -27.63
N GLN A 48 15.21 -8.86 -28.75
CA GLN A 48 15.83 -7.56 -29.00
C GLN A 48 15.77 -6.76 -27.70
N ALA A 49 16.93 -6.30 -27.24
CA ALA A 49 17.08 -5.45 -26.08
C ALA A 49 16.25 -4.19 -26.25
N THR A 50 14.98 -4.27 -25.85
CA THR A 50 14.19 -3.09 -25.56
C THR A 50 14.85 -2.51 -24.33
N GLN A 51 15.61 -1.44 -24.54
CA GLN A 51 16.09 -0.55 -23.51
C GLN A 51 14.85 0.00 -22.79
N GLN A 52 14.28 -0.80 -21.87
CA GLN A 52 13.45 -0.27 -20.81
C GLN A 52 14.37 0.68 -20.07
N GLN A 53 14.11 1.97 -20.26
CA GLN A 53 14.62 3.03 -19.42
C GLN A 53 14.12 2.74 -18.00
N GLY A 54 14.82 1.86 -17.29
CA GLY A 54 14.89 1.85 -15.85
C GLY A 54 15.57 3.16 -15.46
N GLY A 55 14.80 4.25 -15.45
CA GLY A 55 15.22 5.49 -14.85
C GLY A 55 15.77 5.16 -13.45
N PRO A 56 16.87 5.80 -13.02
CA PRO A 56 17.59 5.37 -11.83
C PRO A 56 16.59 5.30 -10.68
N HIS A 57 16.28 4.08 -10.22
CA HIS A 57 15.72 3.81 -8.90
C HIS A 57 16.83 4.13 -7.87
N GLY A 58 17.27 5.39 -7.92
CA GLY A 58 18.27 5.97 -7.07
C GLY A 58 17.70 6.03 -5.67
N LYS A 59 18.53 5.66 -4.71
CA LYS A 59 18.35 5.90 -3.28
C LYS A 59 17.53 7.18 -3.09
N MET A 60 16.42 7.11 -2.36
CA MET A 60 15.62 8.29 -2.05
C MET A 60 16.53 9.27 -1.29
N ASN A 61 17.03 10.31 -1.98
CA ASN A 61 17.83 11.37 -1.37
C ASN A 61 16.90 12.18 -0.43
N PRO A 62 17.32 12.52 0.80
CA PRO A 62 16.56 13.37 1.73
C PRO A 62 15.92 14.61 1.05
N GLU A 63 16.63 15.30 0.16
CA GLU A 63 16.09 16.47 -0.54
C GLU A 63 14.86 16.14 -1.42
N ARG A 64 14.85 14.96 -2.05
CA ARG A 64 13.69 14.48 -2.82
C ARG A 64 12.55 14.05 -1.91
N ALA A 65 12.86 13.54 -0.71
CA ALA A 65 11.85 13.19 0.28
C ALA A 65 11.15 14.45 0.82
N GLU A 66 11.91 15.52 1.09
CA GLU A 66 11.38 16.83 1.52
C GLU A 66 10.47 17.44 0.45
N LYS A 67 10.92 17.51 -0.82
CA LYS A 67 10.07 18.03 -1.92
C LYS A 67 8.78 17.23 -2.09
N ARG A 68 8.83 15.90 -1.93
CA ARG A 68 7.64 15.04 -1.99
C ARG A 68 6.69 15.31 -0.82
N PHE A 69 7.24 15.50 0.37
CA PHE A 69 6.47 15.84 1.56
C PHE A 69 5.79 17.21 1.41
N ASP A 70 6.50 18.24 0.94
CA ASP A 70 5.92 19.57 0.69
C ASP A 70 4.78 19.52 -0.32
N HIS A 71 4.96 18.76 -1.40
CA HIS A 71 3.91 18.57 -2.40
C HIS A 71 2.69 17.84 -1.79
N MET A 72 2.93 16.85 -0.94
CA MET A 72 1.87 16.15 -0.22
C MET A 72 1.12 17.08 0.74
N LEU A 73 1.83 17.91 1.52
CA LEU A 73 1.19 18.88 2.43
C LEU A 73 0.33 19.88 1.67
N LYS A 74 0.86 20.47 0.59
CA LYS A 74 0.11 21.42 -0.26
C LYS A 74 -1.18 20.81 -0.81
N ARG A 75 -1.20 19.51 -1.04
CA ARG A 75 -2.37 18.79 -1.57
C ARG A 75 -3.34 18.34 -0.48
N LEU A 76 -2.85 17.75 0.60
CA LEU A 76 -3.70 17.14 1.63
C LEU A 76 -4.24 18.16 2.62
N VAL A 77 -3.44 19.17 2.95
CA VAL A 77 -3.77 20.18 3.97
C VAL A 77 -3.28 21.56 3.51
N PRO A 78 -3.85 22.12 2.43
CA PRO A 78 -3.41 23.40 1.86
C PRO A 78 -3.53 24.57 2.86
N ASP A 79 -4.45 24.47 3.81
CA ASP A 79 -4.74 25.41 4.88
C ASP A 79 -3.87 25.20 6.14
N ALA A 80 -2.82 24.37 6.10
CA ALA A 80 -1.92 24.19 7.23
C ALA A 80 -1.13 25.46 7.57
N THR A 81 -1.13 25.84 8.87
CA THR A 81 -0.37 27.00 9.37
C THR A 81 1.14 26.78 9.28
N PRO A 82 1.97 27.84 9.36
CA PRO A 82 3.42 27.69 9.42
C PRO A 82 3.89 26.77 10.57
N GLU A 83 3.31 26.86 11.76
CA GLU A 83 3.70 25.96 12.86
C GLU A 83 3.29 24.51 12.59
N GLN A 84 2.10 24.28 12.01
CA GLN A 84 1.67 22.94 11.62
C GLN A 84 2.61 22.32 10.60
N LYS A 85 3.00 23.07 9.57
CA LYS A 85 3.95 22.61 8.54
C LYS A 85 5.30 22.21 9.15
N THR A 86 5.82 23.01 10.07
CA THR A 86 7.07 22.70 10.78
C THR A 86 6.97 21.41 11.60
N LYS A 87 5.89 21.24 12.38
CA LYS A 87 5.68 20.02 13.18
C LYS A 87 5.49 18.78 12.30
N LEU A 88 4.68 18.89 11.24
CA LEU A 88 4.47 17.80 10.30
C LEU A 88 5.77 17.43 9.57
N GLY A 89 6.60 18.41 9.22
CA GLY A 89 7.92 18.18 8.62
C GLY A 89 8.86 17.41 9.55
N ALA A 90 8.88 17.75 10.84
CA ALA A 90 9.66 17.02 11.83
C ALA A 90 9.20 15.55 11.97
N ILE A 91 7.88 15.32 12.02
CA ILE A 91 7.30 13.96 12.07
C ILE A 91 7.69 13.18 10.81
N ALA A 92 7.56 13.78 9.63
CA ALA A 92 7.91 13.13 8.37
C ALA A 92 9.41 12.80 8.26
N LYS A 93 10.28 13.70 8.71
CA LYS A 93 11.74 13.49 8.74
C LYS A 93 12.12 12.35 9.68
N SER A 94 11.53 12.32 10.88
CA SER A 94 11.72 11.21 11.82
C SER A 94 11.25 9.89 11.21
N ALA A 95 10.04 9.85 10.63
CA ALA A 95 9.50 8.65 9.99
C ALA A 95 10.37 8.18 8.83
N PHE A 96 10.88 9.10 8.00
CA PHE A 96 11.81 8.78 6.93
C PHE A 96 13.09 8.12 7.45
N ASN A 97 13.70 8.67 8.50
CA ASN A 97 14.91 8.13 9.09
C ASN A 97 14.71 6.73 9.65
N ASP A 98 13.57 6.49 10.30
CA ASP A 98 13.23 5.18 10.90
C ASP A 98 12.87 4.13 9.84
N LEU A 99 12.22 4.54 8.74
CA LEU A 99 11.78 3.65 7.66
C LEU A 99 12.89 3.30 6.67
N ARG A 100 13.90 4.17 6.50
CA ARG A 100 15.03 3.94 5.59
C ARG A 100 15.75 2.60 5.83
N PRO A 101 16.20 2.25 7.05
CA PRO A 101 16.85 0.96 7.30
C PRO A 101 15.91 -0.23 7.04
N ILE A 102 14.61 -0.10 7.35
CA ILE A 102 13.63 -1.15 7.06
C ILE A 102 13.52 -1.38 5.55
N GLN A 103 13.56 -0.33 4.73
CA GLN A 103 13.53 -0.44 3.28
C GLN A 103 14.80 -1.12 2.74
N GLU A 104 15.97 -0.81 3.30
CA GLU A 104 17.23 -1.47 2.94
C GLU A 104 17.22 -2.97 3.28
N GLN A 105 16.73 -3.33 4.47
CA GLN A 105 16.58 -4.72 4.91
C GLN A 105 15.58 -5.48 4.03
N ASN A 106 14.46 -4.87 3.65
CA ASN A 106 13.51 -5.49 2.71
C ASN A 106 14.14 -5.76 1.35
N ARG A 107 14.94 -4.82 0.82
CA ARG A 107 15.64 -5.03 -0.45
C ARG A 107 16.64 -6.18 -0.36
N ALA A 108 17.36 -6.28 0.77
CA ALA A 108 18.30 -7.37 1.01
C ALA A 108 17.57 -8.73 1.12
N ALA A 109 16.48 -8.81 1.89
CA ALA A 109 15.65 -10.00 2.02
C ALA A 109 15.10 -10.46 0.66
N HIS A 110 14.60 -9.52 -0.14
CA HIS A 110 14.11 -9.81 -1.48
C HIS A 110 15.21 -10.37 -2.39
N ALA A 111 16.39 -9.73 -2.42
CA ALA A 111 17.54 -10.22 -3.18
C ALA A 111 18.00 -11.61 -2.73
N GLN A 112 17.97 -11.89 -1.42
CA GLN A 112 18.26 -13.21 -0.88
C GLN A 112 17.22 -14.25 -1.33
N GLY A 113 15.93 -13.92 -1.30
CA GLY A 113 14.87 -14.79 -1.80
C GLY A 113 15.06 -15.15 -3.28
N LEU A 114 15.36 -14.17 -4.13
CA LEU A 114 15.67 -14.41 -5.55
C LEU A 114 16.90 -15.31 -5.73
N LYS A 115 17.95 -15.10 -4.94
CA LYS A 115 19.15 -15.95 -4.97
C LYS A 115 18.85 -17.40 -4.58
N LEU A 116 18.01 -17.61 -3.57
CA LEU A 116 17.59 -18.95 -3.14
C LEU A 116 16.76 -19.66 -4.21
N LEU A 117 15.86 -18.94 -4.88
CA LEU A 117 15.03 -19.49 -5.96
C LEU A 117 15.84 -19.86 -7.21
N ALA A 118 16.99 -19.23 -7.42
CA ALA A 118 17.87 -19.50 -8.55
C ALA A 118 18.86 -20.67 -8.31
N GLN A 119 18.83 -21.32 -7.14
CA GLN A 119 19.72 -22.44 -6.83
C GLN A 119 19.29 -23.73 -7.57
N PRO A 120 20.23 -24.64 -7.90
CA PRO A 120 19.91 -25.93 -8.55
C PRO A 120 18.99 -26.82 -7.72
N THR A 121 18.96 -26.64 -6.40
CA THR A 121 18.04 -27.32 -5.48
C THR A 121 17.39 -26.29 -4.59
N ILE A 122 16.06 -26.41 -4.42
CA ILE A 122 15.28 -25.47 -3.64
C ILE A 122 15.40 -25.76 -2.14
N ASP A 123 16.04 -24.84 -1.41
CA ASP A 123 16.00 -24.83 0.06
C ASP A 123 14.71 -24.17 0.56
N ARG A 124 13.69 -25.00 0.81
CA ARG A 124 12.39 -24.56 1.33
C ARG A 124 12.49 -23.91 2.72
N LYS A 125 13.44 -24.34 3.55
CA LYS A 125 13.60 -23.81 4.91
C LYS A 125 14.17 -22.40 4.86
N ALA A 126 15.16 -22.15 4.00
CA ALA A 126 15.72 -20.82 3.81
C ALA A 126 14.69 -19.84 3.21
N LEU A 127 13.85 -20.28 2.28
CA LEU A 127 12.75 -19.46 1.74
C LEU A 127 11.73 -19.07 2.82
N GLU A 128 11.36 -20.00 3.70
CA GLU A 128 10.46 -19.70 4.82
C GLU A 128 11.08 -18.69 5.80
N GLN A 129 12.39 -18.75 6.03
CA GLN A 129 13.09 -17.75 6.84
C GLN A 129 13.08 -16.35 6.20
N VAL A 130 13.23 -16.25 4.88
CA VAL A 130 13.08 -14.98 4.15
C VAL A 130 11.66 -14.45 4.30
N ARG A 131 10.63 -15.28 4.08
CA ARG A 131 9.22 -14.89 4.25
C ARG A 131 8.93 -14.37 5.67
N GLN A 132 9.43 -15.04 6.70
CA GLN A 132 9.29 -14.59 8.09
C GLN A 132 9.99 -13.24 8.34
N THR A 133 11.16 -13.03 7.73
CA THR A 133 11.89 -11.76 7.81
C THR A 133 11.09 -10.64 7.15
N GLU A 134 10.59 -10.85 5.93
CA GLU A 134 9.74 -9.88 5.23
C GLU A 134 8.48 -9.54 6.03
N GLN A 135 7.82 -10.53 6.65
CA GLN A 135 6.65 -10.32 7.50
C GLN A 135 6.97 -9.42 8.72
N LYS A 136 8.10 -9.66 9.39
CA LYS A 136 8.54 -8.85 10.53
C LYS A 136 8.83 -7.41 10.10
N LEU A 137 9.51 -7.23 8.98
CA LEU A 137 9.81 -5.89 8.43
C LEU A 137 8.54 -5.15 7.99
N ALA A 138 7.56 -5.87 7.43
CA ALA A 138 6.27 -5.30 7.07
C ALA A 138 5.48 -4.82 8.29
N ASP A 139 5.47 -5.61 9.37
CA ASP A 139 4.85 -5.22 10.65
C ASP A 139 5.53 -3.98 11.26
N GLN A 140 6.86 -3.97 11.34
CA GLN A 140 7.63 -2.81 11.82
C GLN A 140 7.33 -1.55 11.02
N ARG A 141 7.33 -1.65 9.68
CA ARG A 141 6.97 -0.56 8.78
C ARG A 141 5.55 -0.06 9.05
N SER A 142 4.58 -0.97 9.16
CA SER A 142 3.18 -0.63 9.39
C SER A 142 2.97 0.10 10.70
N ARG A 143 3.59 -0.39 11.79
CA ARG A 143 3.56 0.27 13.10
C ARG A 143 4.14 1.68 13.04
N ARG A 144 5.33 1.84 12.44
CA ARG A 144 6.00 3.14 12.38
C ARG A 144 5.20 4.17 11.57
N MET A 145 4.60 3.73 10.47
CA MET A 145 3.75 4.56 9.63
C MET A 145 2.45 4.95 10.35
N THR A 146 1.81 4.00 11.04
CA THR A 146 0.61 4.26 11.86
C THR A 146 0.91 5.30 12.94
N GLN A 147 2.05 5.20 13.62
CA GLN A 147 2.48 6.20 14.60
C GLN A 147 2.66 7.57 13.94
N ALA A 148 3.34 7.66 12.80
CA ALA A 148 3.53 8.92 12.08
C ALA A 148 2.20 9.57 11.69
N PHE A 149 1.22 8.78 11.26
CA PHE A 149 -0.11 9.29 10.92
C PHE A 149 -0.89 9.76 12.16
N ALA A 150 -0.77 9.06 13.28
CA ALA A 150 -1.36 9.48 14.55
C ALA A 150 -0.76 10.80 15.04
N ASP A 151 0.57 10.90 15.08
CA ASP A 151 1.29 12.12 15.46
C ASP A 151 0.90 13.30 14.56
N ALA A 152 0.82 13.06 13.24
CA ALA A 152 0.40 14.08 12.28
C ALA A 152 -1.06 14.50 12.48
N ALA A 153 -1.95 13.56 12.80
CA ALA A 153 -3.34 13.87 13.09
C ALA A 153 -3.46 14.77 14.33
N GLU A 154 -2.67 14.54 15.38
CA GLU A 154 -2.69 15.38 16.59
C GLU A 154 -2.29 16.85 16.32
N VAL A 155 -1.43 17.11 15.34
CA VAL A 155 -1.05 18.46 14.91
C VAL A 155 -2.19 19.18 14.15
N LEU A 156 -3.04 18.42 13.46
CA LEU A 156 -4.11 18.94 12.63
C LEU A 156 -5.41 19.14 13.40
N THR A 157 -6.19 20.15 12.97
CA THR A 157 -7.57 20.31 13.46
C THR A 157 -8.45 19.17 12.97
N PRO A 158 -9.55 18.83 13.68
CA PRO A 158 -10.48 17.79 13.22
C PRO A 158 -11.00 18.01 11.80
N ALA A 159 -11.31 19.26 11.43
CA ALA A 159 -11.77 19.61 10.09
C ALA A 159 -10.70 19.38 9.00
N GLN A 160 -9.44 19.73 9.28
CA GLN A 160 -8.31 19.44 8.37
C GLN A 160 -8.10 17.94 8.18
N ARG A 161 -8.27 17.12 9.23
CA ARG A 161 -8.15 15.64 9.12
C ARG A 161 -9.21 15.08 8.17
N VAL A 162 -10.46 15.52 8.28
CA VAL A 162 -11.55 15.09 7.38
C VAL A 162 -11.21 15.43 5.92
N LYS A 163 -10.83 16.69 5.65
CA LYS A 163 -10.41 17.12 4.32
C LYS A 163 -9.23 16.29 3.80
N ALA A 164 -8.22 16.03 4.63
CA ALA A 164 -7.05 15.25 4.24
C ALA A 164 -7.43 13.81 3.84
N VAL A 165 -8.33 13.17 4.59
CA VAL A 165 -8.85 11.82 4.28
C VAL A 165 -9.65 11.80 2.99
N GLU A 166 -10.48 12.81 2.74
CA GLU A 166 -11.22 12.95 1.48
C GLU A 166 -10.28 13.09 0.29
N GLN A 167 -9.26 13.96 0.41
CA GLN A 167 -8.23 14.13 -0.63
C GLN A 167 -7.44 12.85 -0.88
N LEU A 168 -7.10 12.10 0.18
CA LEU A 168 -6.44 10.81 0.04
C LEU A 168 -7.32 9.78 -0.69
N SER A 169 -8.62 9.79 -0.42
CA SER A 169 -9.60 8.87 -1.01
C SER A 169 -9.83 9.10 -2.50
N LYS A 170 -9.79 10.37 -2.95
CA LYS A 170 -9.91 10.76 -4.38
C LYS A 170 -8.83 10.14 -5.27
N HIS A 171 -7.74 9.64 -4.68
CA HIS A 171 -6.61 9.06 -5.41
C HIS A 171 -6.37 7.58 -5.12
N ARG A 172 -7.32 6.89 -4.48
CA ARG A 172 -7.30 5.42 -4.34
C ARG A 172 -7.71 4.67 -5.62
N GLY A 173 -7.85 5.37 -6.76
CA GLY A 173 -8.15 4.80 -8.08
C GLY A 173 -7.01 4.00 -8.73
N GLY A 174 -6.34 3.11 -7.98
CA GLY A 174 -5.14 2.43 -8.50
C GLY A 174 -4.67 1.17 -7.77
N PHE A 175 -5.48 0.58 -6.87
CA PHE A 175 -5.16 -0.72 -6.28
C PHE A 175 -5.96 -1.90 -6.87
N GLY A 176 -7.01 -1.63 -7.67
CA GLY A 176 -7.83 -2.66 -8.32
C GLY A 176 -7.43 -3.03 -9.76
N HIS A 177 -6.60 -2.21 -10.44
CA HIS A 177 -6.26 -2.42 -11.86
C HIS A 177 -4.94 -3.17 -12.11
N ARG A 178 -4.26 -3.67 -11.07
CA ARG A 178 -2.99 -4.40 -11.25
C ARG A 178 -3.11 -5.92 -11.27
N PHE A 179 -4.26 -6.47 -10.86
CA PHE A 179 -4.52 -7.91 -10.85
C PHE A 179 -5.82 -8.31 -11.59
N GLY A 180 -6.55 -7.35 -12.14
CA GLY A 180 -7.65 -7.60 -13.05
C GLY A 180 -7.31 -7.00 -14.41
N HIS A 181 -7.09 -7.83 -15.42
CA HIS A 181 -7.44 -7.42 -16.78
C HIS A 181 -8.90 -7.00 -16.73
N GLY A 182 -9.19 -5.70 -16.78
CA GLY A 182 -10.51 -5.25 -17.20
C GLY A 182 -10.83 -5.87 -18.55
N PRO A 183 -12.11 -6.07 -18.91
CA PRO A 183 -12.49 -6.68 -20.18
C PRO A 183 -11.65 -6.08 -21.28
N ARG A 184 -10.88 -6.92 -21.98
CA ARG A 184 -10.23 -6.50 -23.21
C ARG A 184 -11.38 -5.99 -24.06
N HIS A 185 -11.38 -4.71 -24.39
CA HIS A 185 -12.12 -4.29 -25.56
C HIS A 185 -11.46 -5.04 -26.70
N ASP A 186 -12.09 -6.13 -27.13
CA ASP A 186 -11.86 -6.73 -28.42
C ASP A 186 -12.02 -5.60 -29.42
N ARG A 187 -10.90 -4.99 -29.82
CA ARG A 187 -10.88 -4.27 -31.07
C ARG A 187 -10.99 -5.36 -32.10
N ASP A 188 -12.15 -5.42 -32.73
CA ASP A 188 -12.45 -6.22 -33.90
C ASP A 188 -11.24 -6.24 -34.85
N HIS A 189 -10.42 -7.29 -34.76
CA HIS A 189 -9.52 -7.68 -35.82
C HIS A 189 -10.36 -8.51 -36.78
N ALA A 190 -11.11 -7.81 -37.63
CA ALA A 190 -11.61 -8.41 -38.85
C ALA A 190 -10.41 -9.04 -39.59
N PRO A 191 -10.51 -10.30 -40.03
CA PRO A 191 -9.42 -10.94 -40.75
C PRO A 191 -9.16 -10.16 -42.04
N LYS A 192 -7.94 -9.64 -42.20
CA LYS A 192 -7.49 -9.02 -43.44
C LYS A 192 -7.48 -10.12 -44.51
N ALA A 193 -8.29 -9.98 -45.54
CA ALA A 193 -8.38 -10.92 -46.65
C ALA A 193 -6.98 -11.18 -47.27
N PRO A 194 -6.70 -12.40 -47.75
CA PRO A 194 -5.41 -12.72 -48.36
C PRO A 194 -5.20 -11.90 -49.65
N ALA A 195 -3.96 -11.46 -49.86
CA ALA A 195 -3.55 -10.69 -51.02
C ALA A 195 -3.79 -11.47 -52.33
N PRO A 196 -4.13 -10.79 -53.45
CA PRO A 196 -4.35 -11.47 -54.72
C PRO A 196 -3.04 -12.05 -55.25
N ALA A 197 -3.12 -13.27 -55.78
CA ALA A 197 -2.02 -13.93 -56.46
C ALA A 197 -1.62 -13.13 -57.71
N ALA A 198 -0.32 -12.85 -57.84
CA ALA A 198 0.25 -12.28 -59.05
C ALA A 198 0.15 -13.30 -60.21
N GLN A 199 -0.33 -12.82 -61.36
CA GLN A 199 -0.12 -13.47 -62.66
C GLN A 199 1.09 -12.83 -63.34
#